data_AF-A0A849QJT7-F1
#
_entry.id   AF-A0A849QJT7-F1
#
_cell.length_a   1.000
_cell.length_b   1.000
_cell.length_c   1.000
_cell.angle_alpha   90.00
_cell.angle_beta   90.00
_cell.angle_gamma   90.00
#
_symmetry.space_group_name_H-M   'P 1'
#
loop_
_entity.id
_entity.type
_entity.pdbx_description
1 polymer ?
#
loop_
_entity_poly.entity_id
_entity_poly.type
_entity_poly.pdbx_seq_one_letter_code
_entity_poly.pdbx_strand_id
1 'polypeptide(L)' 'MAKKITVRKSGNSFIITLPKSYCEMIGIGEGSVLDCEPKTKDSLIIKID' A
#
# COMPACT_ATOMS: atom_id res chain seq x y z
N MET A 1 -8.84 -14.66 -1.77
CA MET A 1 -9.91 -13.63 -1.66
C MET A 1 -9.26 -12.28 -1.42
N ALA A 2 -9.64 -11.23 -2.15
CA ALA A 2 -9.14 -9.89 -1.90
C ALA A 2 -9.67 -9.36 -0.56
N LYS A 3 -8.79 -8.86 0.30
CA LYS A 3 -9.18 -8.28 1.59
C LYS A 3 -9.53 -6.81 1.39
N LYS A 4 -10.74 -6.39 1.81
CA LYS A 4 -11.09 -4.97 1.82
C LYS A 4 -10.21 -4.26 2.84
N ILE A 5 -9.54 -3.18 2.42
CA ILE A 5 -8.72 -2.33 3.28
C ILE A 5 -9.35 -0.94 3.35
N THR A 6 -9.26 -0.30 4.51
CA THR A 6 -9.84 1.03 4.74
C THR A 6 -8.76 2.09 4.56
N VAL A 7 -9.12 3.15 3.85
CA VAL A 7 -8.29 4.34 3.69
C VAL A 7 -8.69 5.36 4.76
N ARG A 8 -7.72 5.98 5.43
CA ARG A 8 -7.96 7.04 6.43
C ARG A 8 -7.31 8.34 5.96
N LYS A 9 -7.95 9.48 6.24
CA LYS A 9 -7.35 10.80 6.00
C LYS A 9 -6.38 11.14 7.12
N SER A 10 -5.24 11.72 6.79
CA SER A 10 -4.27 12.29 7.72
C SER A 10 -3.72 13.58 7.14
N GLY A 11 -4.18 14.72 7.66
CA GLY A 11 -3.87 16.05 7.10
C GLY A 11 -4.29 16.16 5.64
N ASN A 12 -3.32 16.43 4.76
CA ASN A 12 -3.50 16.52 3.31
C ASN A 12 -3.24 15.20 2.57
N SER A 13 -3.02 14.12 3.30
CA SER A 13 -2.67 12.81 2.74
C SER A 13 -3.69 11.74 3.12
N PHE A 14 -3.65 10.62 2.40
CA PHE A 14 -4.36 9.40 2.75
C PHE A 14 -3.38 8.34 3.24
N ILE A 15 -3.81 7.57 4.25
CA ILE A 15 -3.07 6.44 4.81
C ILE A 15 -3.85 5.16 4.48
N ILE A 16 -3.15 4.20 3.89
CA ILE A 16 -3.65 2.85 3.64
C ILE A 16 -2.95 1.91 4.60
N THR A 17 -3.71 1.13 5.38
CA THR A 17 -3.14 0.11 6.26
C THR A 17 -3.11 -1.23 5.54
N LEU A 18 -1.92 -1.74 5.26
CA LEU A 18 -1.72 -3.08 4.70
C LEU A 18 -1.60 -4.12 5.83
N PRO A 19 -2.16 -5.33 5.68
CA PRO A 19 -1.93 -6.42 6.63
C PRO A 19 -0.45 -6.80 6.71
N LYS A 20 0.07 -6.98 7.92
CA LYS A 20 1.48 -7.37 8.16
C LYS A 20 1.91 -8.59 7.35
N SER A 21 1.05 -9.61 7.28
CA SER A 21 1.31 -10.84 6.53
C SER A 21 1.53 -10.60 5.04
N TYR A 22 0.88 -9.60 4.44
CA TYR A 22 1.09 -9.28 3.02
C TYR A 22 2.44 -8.61 2.83
N CYS A 23 2.78 -7.65 3.70
CA CYS A 23 4.08 -6.98 3.68
C CYS A 23 5.23 -7.99 3.85
N GLU A 24 5.12 -8.91 4.81
CA GLU A 24 6.11 -9.97 5.04
C GLU A 24 6.26 -10.90 3.83
N MET A 25 5.17 -11.27 3.16
CA MET A 25 5.20 -12.11 1.95
C MET A 25 5.96 -11.49 0.79
N ILE A 26 5.98 -10.16 0.69
CA ILE A 26 6.65 -9.42 -0.39
C ILE A 26 7.93 -8.73 0.09
N GLY A 27 8.35 -8.91 1.35
CA GLY A 27 9.60 -8.36 1.88
C GLY A 27 9.55 -6.88 2.26
N ILE A 28 8.37 -6.30 2.48
CA ILE A 28 8.19 -4.92 2.94
C ILE A 28 8.28 -4.87 4.47
N GLY A 29 9.20 -4.06 4.97
CA GLY A 29 9.43 -3.82 6.39
C GLY A 29 9.23 -2.35 6.77
N GLU A 30 9.48 -2.07 8.05
CA GLU A 30 9.57 -0.69 8.52
C GLU A 30 10.77 0.00 7.86
N GLY A 31 10.57 1.22 7.35
CA GLY A 31 11.60 1.98 6.64
C GLY A 31 11.80 1.61 5.17
N SER A 32 11.08 0.62 4.64
CA SER A 32 11.09 0.33 3.20
C SER A 32 10.57 1.53 2.40
N VAL A 33 11.31 1.91 1.36
CA VAL A 33 10.87 2.89 0.36
C VAL A 33 10.14 2.15 -0.75
N LEU A 34 8.99 2.67 -1.18
CA LEU A 34 8.13 2.02 -2.15
C LEU A 34 7.73 3.02 -3.22
N ASP A 35 7.76 2.56 -4.47
CA ASP A 35 7.20 3.30 -5.58
C ASP A 35 5.70 3.05 -5.67
N CYS A 36 4.92 4.13 -5.81
CA CYS A 36 3.47 4.09 -5.87
C CYS A 36 2.99 4.83 -7.12
N GLU A 37 2.47 4.09 -8.10
CA GLU A 37 2.03 4.64 -9.38
C GLU A 37 0.59 4.23 -9.72
N PRO A 38 -0.23 5.15 -10.26
CA PRO A 38 -1.53 4.79 -10.80
C PRO A 38 -1.37 3.99 -12.10
N LYS A 39 -1.97 2.80 -12.18
CA LYS A 39 -1.95 1.98 -13.40
C LYS A 39 -3.14 2.28 -14.29
N THR A 40 -4.32 2.37 -13.69
CA THR A 40 -5.57 2.73 -14.36
C THR A 40 -6.39 3.62 -13.43
N LYS A 41 -7.53 4.14 -13.91
CA LYS A 41 -8.46 4.92 -13.09
C LYS A 41 -8.85 4.24 -11.77
N ASP A 42 -8.89 2.91 -11.76
CA ASP A 42 -9.40 2.11 -10.64
C ASP A 42 -8.32 1.23 -10.00
N SER A 43 -7.03 1.42 -10.36
CA SER A 43 -5.94 0.61 -9.81
C SER A 43 -4.66 1.38 -9.55
N LEU A 44 -4.05 1.07 -8.41
CA LEU A 44 -2.72 1.52 -8.00
C LEU A 44 -1.78 0.30 -7.99
N ILE A 45 -0.55 0.52 -8.45
CA ILE A 45 0.55 -0.43 -8.27
C ILE A 45 1.48 0.13 -7.20
N ILE A 46 1.89 -0.74 -6.28
CA ILE A 46 2.97 -0.48 -5.34
C ILE A 46 4.12 -1.43 -5.71
N LYS A 47 5.29 -0.86 -6.01
CA LYS A 47 6.53 -1.58 -6.31
C LYS A 47 7.52 -1.40 -5.15
N ILE A 48 8.36 -2.39 -4.96
CA ILE A 48 9.44 -2.37 -3.97
C ILE A 48 10.69 -1.90 -4.71
N ASP A 49 11.33 -0.86 -4.17
CA ASP A 49 12.64 -0.37 -4.61
C ASP A 49 13.76 -1.05 -3.80
#